data_AF-R7I196-F1
#
_entry.id   AF-R7I196-F1
#
_cell.length_a   1.000
_cell.length_b   1.000
_cell.length_c   1.000
_cell.angle_alpha   90.00
_cell.angle_beta   90.00
_cell.angle_gamma   90.00
#
_symmetry.space_group_name_H-M   'P 1'
#
loop_
_entity.id
_entity.type
_entity.pdbx_description
1 polymer ?
#
loop_
_entity_poly.entity_id
_entity_poly.type
_entity_poly.pdbx_seq_one_letter_code
_entity_poly.pdbx_strand_id
1 'polypeptide(L)'
;MKINNYNNNNINFGIKLDTGKVLEVTSLKIFQSDGLEGCKEVINALNNKPIKATGNKGYKYYAENIGKKIIEKYPKIAEATGKINEIIVKNPNIKKQELNEQVQVIIKEIGKEVDIVI
;
A
#
# COMPACT_ATOMS: atom_id res chain seq x y z
N MET A 1 -16.68 -38.24 -11.62
CA MET A 1 -17.08 -36.81 -11.64
C MET A 1 -17.22 -36.35 -10.20
N LYS A 2 -16.26 -35.59 -9.66
CA LYS A 2 -16.36 -35.01 -8.31
C LYS A 2 -15.85 -33.56 -8.35
N ILE A 3 -16.87 -32.71 -8.44
CA ILE A 3 -17.02 -31.30 -8.12
C ILE A 3 -15.77 -30.62 -7.55
N ASN A 4 -15.24 -29.68 -8.34
CA ASN A 4 -14.27 -28.68 -7.93
C ASN A 4 -14.92 -27.73 -6.91
N ASN A 5 -14.42 -27.70 -5.67
CA ASN A 5 -14.67 -26.57 -4.77
C ASN A 5 -13.68 -25.46 -5.12
N TYR A 6 -13.98 -24.70 -6.18
CA TYR A 6 -13.43 -23.35 -6.30
C TYR A 6 -14.06 -22.51 -5.20
N ASN A 7 -13.32 -22.23 -4.13
CA ASN A 7 -13.59 -21.10 -3.26
C ASN A 7 -13.33 -19.80 -4.05
N ASN A 8 -14.19 -19.51 -5.02
CA ASN A 8 -14.28 -18.21 -5.69
C ASN A 8 -15.07 -17.24 -4.80
N ASN A 9 -14.58 -16.99 -3.59
CA ASN A 9 -15.04 -15.88 -2.76
C ASN A 9 -14.21 -14.61 -3.03
N ASN A 10 -14.04 -14.23 -4.29
CA ASN A 10 -13.48 -12.92 -4.64
C ASN A 10 -14.45 -12.18 -5.54
N ILE A 11 -15.51 -11.65 -4.93
CA ILE A 11 -16.15 -10.45 -5.46
C ILE A 11 -15.86 -9.35 -4.45
N ASN A 12 -14.84 -8.54 -4.73
CA ASN A 12 -14.51 -7.36 -3.96
C ASN A 12 -14.96 -6.13 -4.74
N PHE A 13 -15.84 -5.32 -4.15
CA PHE A 13 -16.38 -4.07 -4.73
C PHE A 13 -15.64 -2.84 -4.18
N GLY A 14 -14.41 -3.04 -3.71
CA GLY A 14 -13.55 -1.97 -3.21
C GLY A 14 -12.93 -1.12 -4.30
N ILE A 15 -12.14 -0.15 -3.87
CA ILE A 15 -11.36 0.67 -4.79
C ILE A 15 -10.10 -0.12 -5.15
N LYS A 16 -9.93 -0.38 -6.45
CA LYS A 16 -8.72 -0.97 -7.02
C LYS A 16 -7.59 0.05 -6.98
N LEU A 17 -6.53 -0.31 -6.28
CA LEU A 17 -5.35 0.53 -6.12
C LEU A 17 -4.09 -0.24 -6.51
N ASP A 18 -3.12 0.47 -7.05
CA ASP A 18 -1.77 -0.06 -7.27
C ASP A 18 -1.16 -0.50 -5.93
N THR A 19 -0.73 -1.76 -5.85
CA THR A 19 -0.21 -2.34 -4.61
C THR A 19 1.03 -1.60 -4.12
N GLY A 20 1.89 -1.12 -5.03
CA GLY A 20 3.07 -0.34 -4.70
C GLY A 20 2.67 0.94 -3.96
N LYS A 21 1.72 1.70 -4.51
CA LYS A 21 1.22 2.94 -3.88
C LYS A 21 0.59 2.68 -2.51
N VAL A 22 -0.17 1.58 -2.37
CA VAL A 22 -0.74 1.18 -1.07
C VAL A 22 0.38 0.90 -0.06
N LEU A 23 1.42 0.17 -0.47
CA LEU A 23 2.57 -0.14 0.37
C LEU A 23 3.38 1.11 0.72
N GLU A 24 3.51 2.09 -0.18
CA GLU A 24 4.15 3.38 0.13
C GLU A 24 3.40 4.15 1.23
N VAL A 25 2.08 4.07 1.24
CA VAL A 25 1.23 4.68 2.29
C VAL A 25 1.40 3.94 3.62
N THR A 26 1.35 2.61 3.62
CA THR A 26 1.42 1.83 4.87
C THR A 26 2.81 1.82 5.49
N SER A 27 3.87 1.85 4.68
CA SER A 27 5.26 1.94 5.16
C SER A 27 5.73 3.38 5.38
N LEU A 28 5.00 4.38 4.89
CA LEU A 28 5.39 5.80 4.86
C LEU A 28 6.74 6.03 4.15
N LYS A 29 6.97 5.29 3.06
CA LYS A 29 8.24 5.30 2.32
C LYS A 29 7.96 5.32 0.83
N ILE A 30 8.61 6.24 0.12
CA ILE A 30 8.47 6.38 -1.33
C ILE A 30 9.58 5.57 -1.99
N PHE A 31 9.21 4.58 -2.79
CA PHE A 31 10.15 3.73 -3.53
C PHE A 31 9.81 3.66 -5.02
N GLN A 32 8.53 3.77 -5.40
CA GLN A 32 8.06 3.72 -6.78
C GLN A 32 7.63 5.11 -7.27
N SER A 33 6.80 5.82 -6.51
CA SER A 33 6.15 7.06 -6.96
C SER A 33 7.11 8.24 -7.05
N ASP A 34 6.83 9.21 -7.92
CA ASP A 34 7.51 10.50 -7.87
C ASP A 34 6.91 11.37 -6.75
N GLY A 35 7.75 11.73 -5.78
CA GLY A 35 7.31 12.42 -4.56
C GLY A 35 6.12 11.72 -3.86
N LEU A 36 5.13 12.51 -3.46
CA LEU A 36 3.96 12.05 -2.70
C LEU A 36 2.78 11.63 -3.59
N GLU A 37 2.90 11.65 -4.92
CA GLU A 37 1.75 11.46 -5.82
C GLU A 37 1.04 10.11 -5.59
N GLY A 38 1.80 9.02 -5.40
CA GLY A 38 1.21 7.71 -5.09
C GLY A 38 0.42 7.70 -3.78
N CYS A 39 0.96 8.32 -2.73
CA CYS A 39 0.25 8.48 -1.47
C CYS A 39 -1.02 9.32 -1.63
N LYS A 40 -0.95 10.41 -2.40
CA LYS A 40 -2.12 11.28 -2.65
C LYS A 40 -3.24 10.51 -3.35
N GLU A 41 -2.91 9.69 -4.34
CA GLU A 41 -3.90 8.87 -5.04
C GLU A 41 -4.63 7.92 -4.09
N VAL A 42 -3.89 7.15 -3.29
CA VAL A 42 -4.47 6.22 -2.31
C VAL A 42 -5.31 6.96 -1.28
N ILE A 43 -4.80 8.07 -0.74
CA ILE A 43 -5.51 8.86 0.26
C ILE A 43 -6.79 9.45 -0.33
N ASN A 44 -6.73 10.08 -1.52
CA ASN A 44 -7.88 10.69 -2.15
C ASN A 44 -8.95 9.66 -2.53
N ALA A 45 -8.52 8.47 -2.97
CA ALA A 45 -9.45 7.43 -3.33
C ALA A 45 -10.19 6.90 -2.10
N LEU A 46 -9.49 6.74 -0.98
CA LEU A 46 -10.06 6.11 0.22
C LEU A 46 -10.63 7.09 1.26
N ASN A 47 -10.39 8.40 1.09
CA ASN A 47 -10.93 9.42 1.97
C ASN A 47 -12.20 10.03 1.38
N ASN A 48 -13.34 9.77 2.03
CA ASN A 48 -14.64 10.27 1.57
C ASN A 48 -14.79 11.80 1.65
N LYS A 49 -13.84 12.51 2.27
CA LYS A 49 -13.86 13.97 2.41
C LYS A 49 -12.75 14.59 1.57
N PRO A 50 -13.02 15.68 0.84
CA PRO A 50 -11.98 16.38 0.11
C PRO A 50 -10.91 16.89 1.08
N ILE A 51 -9.65 16.59 0.77
CA ILE A 51 -8.50 17.07 1.53
C ILE A 51 -8.34 18.55 1.24
N LYS A 52 -8.57 19.41 2.24
CA LYS A 52 -8.27 20.84 2.13
C LYS A 52 -6.76 21.03 2.04
N ALA A 53 -6.31 22.01 1.25
CA ALA A 53 -4.91 22.33 0.93
C ALA A 53 -3.96 22.10 2.12
N THR A 54 -3.40 20.89 2.18
CA THR A 54 -2.52 20.44 3.24
C THR A 54 -1.13 20.33 2.67
N GLY A 55 -0.17 21.03 3.30
CA GLY A 55 1.25 20.80 3.00
C GLY A 55 1.69 19.39 3.41
N ASN A 56 2.97 19.09 3.25
CA ASN A 56 3.54 17.75 3.49
C ASN A 56 3.15 17.14 4.85
N LYS A 57 3.06 17.94 5.92
CA LYS A 57 2.65 17.47 7.26
C LYS A 57 1.22 16.94 7.29
N GLY A 58 0.29 17.57 6.56
CA GLY A 58 -1.10 17.12 6.51
C GLY A 58 -1.24 15.82 5.72
N TYR A 59 -0.56 15.70 4.58
CA TYR A 59 -0.54 14.43 3.83
C TYR A 59 0.07 13.29 4.62
N LYS A 60 1.13 13.55 5.40
CA LYS A 60 1.70 12.55 6.32
C LYS A 60 0.66 12.05 7.34
N TYR A 61 -0.09 12.95 7.96
CA TYR A 61 -1.16 12.58 8.89
C TYR A 61 -2.24 11.70 8.23
N TYR A 62 -2.65 12.03 7.00
CA TYR A 62 -3.61 11.19 6.28
C TYR A 62 -3.02 9.83 5.90
N ALA A 63 -1.77 9.79 5.44
CA ALA A 63 -1.07 8.54 5.13
C ALA A 63 -0.97 7.64 6.36
N GLU A 64 -0.62 8.18 7.53
CA GLU A 64 -0.55 7.45 8.80
C GLU A 64 -1.91 6.87 9.18
N ASN A 65 -2.98 7.66 9.13
CA ASN A 65 -4.31 7.20 9.51
C ASN A 65 -4.89 6.16 8.55
N ILE A 66 -4.76 6.39 7.24
CA ILE A 66 -5.25 5.45 6.23
C ILE A 66 -4.40 4.18 6.23
N GLY A 67 -3.08 4.34 6.27
CA GLY A 67 -2.14 3.23 6.37
C GLY A 67 -2.44 2.33 7.56
N LYS A 68 -2.70 2.93 8.74
CA LYS A 68 -3.09 2.18 9.95
C LYS A 68 -4.37 1.36 9.74
N LYS A 69 -5.41 1.95 9.17
CA LYS A 69 -6.67 1.21 8.91
C LYS A 69 -6.48 0.08 7.89
N ILE A 70 -5.62 0.29 6.88
CA ILE A 70 -5.30 -0.75 5.89
C ILE A 70 -4.57 -1.91 6.56
N ILE A 71 -3.52 -1.67 7.34
CA ILE A 71 -2.77 -2.77 7.98
C ILE A 71 -3.62 -3.52 9.02
N GLU A 72 -4.53 -2.85 9.72
CA GLU A 72 -5.46 -3.49 10.68
C GLU A 72 -6.45 -4.43 9.97
N LYS A 73 -6.90 -4.07 8.76
CA LYS A 73 -7.90 -4.83 8.01
C LYS A 73 -7.32 -5.87 7.06
N TYR A 74 -6.10 -5.65 6.57
CA TYR A 74 -5.47 -6.47 5.51
C TYR A 74 -4.13 -7.07 5.98
N PRO A 75 -4.15 -8.26 6.62
CA PRO A 75 -2.93 -8.88 7.18
C PRO A 75 -1.80 -9.09 6.18
N LYS A 76 -2.11 -9.42 4.91
CA LYS A 76 -1.08 -9.55 3.86
C LYS A 76 -0.35 -8.23 3.59
N ILE A 77 -1.06 -7.11 3.63
CA ILE A 77 -0.47 -5.77 3.47
C ILE A 77 0.35 -5.41 4.72
N ALA A 78 -0.11 -5.78 5.92
CA ALA A 78 0.64 -5.59 7.15
C ALA A 78 1.98 -6.36 7.14
N GLU A 79 1.95 -7.63 6.73
CA GLU A 79 3.17 -8.46 6.59
C GLU A 79 4.14 -7.85 5.58
N ALA A 80 3.65 -7.47 4.40
CA ALA A 80 4.46 -6.83 3.37
C ALA A 80 5.07 -5.50 3.85
N THR A 81 4.29 -4.69 4.57
CA THR A 81 4.77 -3.45 5.19
C THR A 81 5.88 -3.72 6.20
N GLY A 82 5.75 -4.78 7.00
CA GLY A 82 6.78 -5.25 7.92
C GLY A 82 8.08 -5.61 7.19
N LYS A 83 8.01 -6.42 6.13
CA LYS A 83 9.16 -6.79 5.29
C LYS A 83 9.87 -5.55 4.71
N ILE A 84 9.12 -4.57 4.21
CA ILE A 84 9.68 -3.31 3.70
C ILE A 84 10.42 -2.55 4.81
N ASN A 85 9.81 -2.43 5.99
CA ASN A 85 10.43 -1.77 7.13
C ASN A 85 11.71 -2.47 7.58
N GLU A 86 11.74 -3.81 7.56
CA GLU A 86 12.96 -4.57 7.85
C GLU A 86 14.08 -4.32 6.85
N ILE A 87 13.78 -4.25 5.55
CA ILE A 87 14.78 -3.91 4.51
C ILE A 87 15.41 -2.55 4.83
N ILE A 88 14.59 -1.56 5.19
CA ILE A 88 15.04 -0.19 5.50
C ILE A 88 15.84 -0.15 6.80
N VAL A 89 15.44 -0.91 7.82
CA VAL A 89 16.20 -0.99 9.08
C VAL A 89 17.56 -1.65 8.86
N LYS A 90 17.63 -2.70 8.04
CA LYS A 90 18.88 -3.40 7.70
C LYS A 90 19.77 -2.58 6.77
N ASN A 91 19.19 -1.74 5.92
CA ASN A 91 19.91 -0.86 5.01
C ASN A 91 19.35 0.59 5.04
N PRO A 92 19.70 1.40 6.05
CA PRO A 92 19.14 2.74 6.24
C PRO A 92 19.41 3.73 5.10
N ASN A 93 20.48 3.48 4.32
CA ASN A 93 20.91 4.31 3.21
C ASN A 93 20.55 3.70 1.84
N ILE A 94 19.66 2.71 1.81
CA ILE A 94 19.21 2.07 0.59
C ILE A 94 18.68 3.12 -0.40
N LYS A 95 19.13 3.04 -1.65
CA LYS A 95 18.66 3.96 -2.69
C LYS A 95 17.23 3.62 -3.07
N LYS A 96 16.46 4.63 -3.46
CA LYS A 96 15.06 4.48 -3.89
C LYS A 96 14.88 3.36 -4.93
N GLN A 97 15.73 3.34 -5.95
CA GLN A 97 15.67 2.33 -7.01
C GLN A 97 15.92 0.92 -6.48
N GLU A 98 16.93 0.74 -5.64
CA GLU A 98 17.27 -0.55 -5.04
C GLU A 98 16.17 -1.04 -4.10
N LEU A 99 15.58 -0.14 -3.30
CA LEU A 99 14.41 -0.45 -2.49
C LEU A 99 13.25 -0.90 -3.38
N ASN A 100 12.96 -0.17 -4.46
CA ASN A 100 11.90 -0.53 -5.39
C ASN A 100 12.11 -1.94 -5.96
N GLU A 101 13.32 -2.27 -6.42
CA GLU A 101 13.64 -3.61 -6.95
C GLU A 101 13.33 -4.72 -5.95
N GLN A 102 13.66 -4.52 -4.67
CA GLN A 102 13.31 -5.49 -3.61
C GLN A 102 11.80 -5.54 -3.34
N VAL A 103 11.12 -4.38 -3.31
CA VAL A 103 9.67 -4.34 -3.08
C VAL A 103 8.88 -4.94 -4.26
N GLN A 104 9.38 -4.87 -5.50
CA GLN A 104 8.72 -5.50 -6.65
C GLN A 104 8.56 -7.02 -6.48
N VAL A 105 9.47 -7.68 -5.76
CA VAL A 105 9.33 -9.11 -5.42
C VAL A 105 8.11 -9.32 -4.50
N ILE A 106 7.96 -8.48 -3.48
CA ILE A 106 6.82 -8.50 -2.55
C ILE A 106 5.50 -8.20 -3.29
N ILE A 107 5.49 -7.21 -4.19
CA ILE A 107 4.32 -6.86 -4.99
C ILE A 107 3.90 -8.04 -5.88
N LYS A 108 4.85 -8.79 -6.45
CA LYS A 108 4.55 -9.96 -7.27
C LYS A 108 3.83 -11.08 -6.50
N GLU A 109 4.10 -11.22 -5.20
CA GLU A 109 3.42 -12.20 -4.33
C GLU A 109 1.98 -11.80 -4.01
N ILE A 110 1.71 -10.50 -3.90
CA ILE A 110 0.38 -9.97 -3.57
C ILE A 110 -0.50 -9.83 -4.82
N GLY A 111 0.11 -9.39 -5.93
CA GLY A 111 -0.56 -8.89 -7.12
C GLY A 111 -0.27 -7.40 -7.34
N LYS A 112 -0.30 -6.95 -8.60
CA LYS A 112 -0.05 -5.55 -8.98
C LYS A 112 -1.12 -4.57 -8.49
N GLU A 113 -2.34 -5.07 -8.29
CA GLU A 113 -3.46 -4.30 -7.80
C GLU A 113 -4.07 -5.01 -6.58
N VAL A 114 -4.62 -4.22 -5.68
CA VAL A 114 -5.38 -4.69 -4.51
C VAL A 114 -6.68 -3.93 -4.39
N ASP A 115 -7.73 -4.65 -4.01
CA ASP A 115 -9.05 -4.08 -3.71
C ASP A 115 -9.11 -3.65 -2.24
N ILE A 116 -9.16 -2.34 -1.99
CA ILE A 116 -9.18 -1.75 -0.64
C ILE A 116 -10.53 -1.09 -0.35
N VAL A 117 -11.03 -1.32 0.87
CA VAL A 117 -12.23 -0.72 1.45
C VAL A 117 -11.89 -0.29 2.86
N ILE A 118 -12.18 0.94 3.25
CA ILE A 118 -12.01 1.43 4.63
C ILE A 118 -13.29 1.98 5.23
#